data_AF-A0A2V9CEU3-F1
#
_entry.id   AF-A0A2V9CEU3-F1
#
_cell.length_a   1.000
_cell.length_b   1.000
_cell.length_c   1.000
_cell.angle_alpha   90.00
_cell.angle_beta   90.00
_cell.angle_gamma   90.00
#
_symmetry.space_group_name_H-M   'P 1'
#
loop_
_entity.id
_entity.type
_entity.pdbx_description
1 polymer ?
#
loop_
_entity_poly.entity_id
_entity_poly.type
_entity_poly.pdbx_seq_one_letter_code
_entity_poly.pdbx_strand_id
1 'polypeptide(L)'
;MAQGHSRKVFIVVAGGNPSAEKHFEDTIQRKRTLEEVRRFLPPQEIEILERIYHGSDFIVWGSVPGPMNEVRWEKMTPGDVVLIYNAGRIRFAGEIAAKVRNKDLARFFWREDASGGTWEFMYFIVNEERTDVPFEKLNPLFGYQPNYRPQGFSMINEEAVSNFAQSYGDVLGVLKTLERGEELIHLPSRRQVINAQIEERIERVPTEHDEMQ
;
A
#
# COMPACT_ATOMS: atom_id res chain seq x y z
N MET A 1 19.40 -16.59 -7.33
CA MET A 1 18.82 -15.79 -6.24
C MET A 1 17.72 -14.94 -6.83
N ALA A 2 16.47 -15.15 -6.44
CA ALA A 2 15.37 -14.32 -6.91
C ALA A 2 15.64 -12.89 -6.44
N GLN A 3 15.83 -11.95 -7.37
CA GLN A 3 15.84 -10.54 -7.02
C GLN A 3 14.47 -10.24 -6.41
N GLY A 4 14.41 -10.09 -5.08
CA GLY A 4 13.20 -9.75 -4.39
C GLY A 4 12.70 -8.42 -4.93
N HIS A 5 11.51 -8.41 -5.52
CA HIS A 5 10.87 -7.18 -5.94
C HIS A 5 10.71 -6.29 -4.70
N SER A 6 11.44 -5.18 -4.63
CA SER A 6 11.21 -4.18 -3.59
C SER A 6 9.82 -3.60 -3.82
N ARG A 7 8.91 -3.80 -2.86
CA ARG A 7 7.56 -3.24 -2.90
C ARG A 7 7.64 -1.73 -3.17
N LYS A 8 6.81 -1.22 -4.07
CA LYS A 8 6.67 0.22 -4.30
C LYS A 8 5.59 0.76 -3.39
N VAL A 9 5.71 2.04 -3.04
CA VAL A 9 4.69 2.75 -2.25
C VAL A 9 4.16 3.92 -3.06
N PHE A 10 2.86 3.90 -3.29
CA PHE A 10 2.11 4.93 -3.99
C PHE A 10 1.30 5.75 -2.99
N ILE A 11 1.11 7.04 -3.28
CA ILE A 11 0.25 7.91 -2.50
C ILE A 11 -0.81 8.49 -3.44
N VAL A 12 -2.07 8.41 -3.05
CA VAL A 12 -3.16 9.13 -3.73
C VAL A 12 -3.81 10.11 -2.79
N VAL A 13 -4.05 11.32 -3.28
CA VAL A 13 -4.74 12.37 -2.52
C VAL A 13 -6.25 12.22 -2.71
N ALA A 14 -6.98 11.98 -1.63
CA ALA A 14 -8.44 11.91 -1.59
C ALA A 14 -9.11 13.15 -0.97
N GLY A 15 -8.35 14.23 -0.75
CA GLY A 15 -8.82 15.48 -0.12
C GLY A 15 -8.67 16.71 -1.01
N GLY A 16 -9.55 17.70 -0.82
CA GLY A 16 -9.48 18.98 -1.54
C GLY A 16 -10.14 18.98 -2.92
N ASN A 17 -10.75 17.86 -3.32
CA ASN A 17 -11.64 17.77 -4.47
C ASN A 17 -12.90 17.00 -4.03
N PRO A 18 -14.11 17.59 -4.13
CA PRO A 18 -15.37 16.93 -3.76
C PRO A 18 -15.56 15.56 -4.43
N SER A 19 -15.09 15.37 -5.66
CA SER A 19 -15.17 14.08 -6.34
C SER A 19 -14.28 13.03 -5.66
N ALA A 20 -13.07 13.40 -5.24
CA ALA A 20 -12.16 12.46 -4.59
C ALA A 20 -12.65 12.06 -3.18
N GLU A 21 -13.25 12.99 -2.44
CA GLU A 21 -13.89 12.70 -1.15
C GLU A 21 -15.08 11.77 -1.32
N LYS A 22 -15.93 12.03 -2.31
CA LYS A 22 -17.06 11.16 -2.64
C LYS A 22 -16.60 9.75 -3.06
N HIS A 23 -15.53 9.64 -3.84
CA HIS A 23 -15.01 8.33 -4.23
C HIS A 23 -14.51 7.56 -3.02
N PHE A 24 -13.89 8.24 -2.06
CA PHE A 24 -13.44 7.63 -0.82
C PHE A 24 -14.61 6.98 -0.07
N GLU A 25 -15.75 7.65 0.00
CA GLU A 25 -16.97 7.05 0.53
C GLU A 25 -17.49 5.91 -0.35
N ASP A 26 -17.60 6.13 -1.65
CA ASP A 26 -18.26 5.21 -2.59
C ASP A 26 -17.52 3.89 -2.83
N THR A 27 -16.19 3.83 -2.71
CA THR A 27 -15.43 2.62 -3.05
C THR A 27 -14.39 2.17 -2.04
N ILE A 28 -14.13 2.96 -0.99
CA ILE A 28 -13.27 2.57 0.14
C ILE A 28 -14.06 2.40 1.43
N GLN A 29 -15.04 3.25 1.71
CA GLN A 29 -15.97 2.99 2.81
C GLN A 29 -17.01 1.94 2.41
N ARG A 30 -17.58 2.06 1.22
CA ARG A 30 -18.50 1.07 0.65
C ARG A 30 -17.74 0.13 -0.28
N LYS A 31 -17.45 -1.08 0.21
CA LYS A 31 -16.88 -2.15 -0.62
C LYS A 31 -17.83 -2.52 -1.77
N ARG A 32 -17.27 -3.08 -2.83
CA ARG A 32 -17.96 -3.47 -4.07
C ARG A 32 -17.92 -4.98 -4.27
N THR A 33 -18.89 -5.47 -5.02
CA THR A 33 -19.13 -6.90 -5.21
C THR A 33 -18.62 -7.36 -6.57
N LEU A 34 -18.27 -8.64 -6.68
CA LEU A 34 -17.91 -9.25 -7.97
C LEU A 34 -19.09 -9.21 -8.96
N GLU A 35 -20.32 -9.37 -8.46
CA GLU A 35 -21.53 -9.31 -9.26
C GLU A 35 -21.70 -7.96 -9.97
N GLU A 36 -21.44 -6.84 -9.29
CA GLU A 36 -21.50 -5.48 -9.88
C GLU A 36 -20.58 -5.34 -11.11
N VAL A 37 -19.43 -6.01 -11.09
CA VAL A 37 -18.36 -5.84 -12.11
C VAL A 37 -18.35 -6.91 -13.20
N ARG A 38 -19.05 -8.04 -13.01
CA ARG A 38 -19.12 -9.16 -13.98
C ARG A 38 -19.46 -8.75 -15.41
N ARG A 39 -20.32 -7.75 -15.58
CA ARG A 39 -20.73 -7.26 -16.91
C ARG A 39 -19.72 -6.34 -17.60
N PHE A 40 -18.74 -5.83 -16.86
CA PHE A 40 -17.76 -4.85 -17.36
C PHE A 40 -16.38 -5.46 -17.61
N LEU A 41 -16.06 -6.57 -16.92
CA LEU A 41 -14.75 -7.20 -16.99
C LEU A 41 -14.81 -8.52 -17.77
N PRO A 42 -13.74 -8.88 -18.50
CA PRO A 42 -13.62 -10.20 -19.11
C PRO A 42 -13.73 -11.33 -18.08
N PRO A 43 -14.26 -12.51 -18.44
CA PRO A 43 -14.39 -13.64 -17.52
C PRO A 43 -13.08 -14.01 -16.82
N GLN A 44 -11.94 -13.89 -17.52
CA GLN A 44 -10.62 -14.20 -16.97
C GLN A 44 -10.22 -13.24 -15.84
N GLU A 45 -10.56 -11.96 -15.95
CA GLU A 45 -10.31 -10.98 -14.87
C GLU A 45 -11.23 -11.24 -13.68
N ILE A 46 -12.49 -11.62 -13.93
CA ILE A 46 -13.42 -12.02 -12.88
C ILE A 46 -12.91 -13.24 -12.11
N GLU A 47 -12.42 -14.27 -12.81
CA GLU A 47 -11.83 -15.46 -12.16
C GLU A 47 -10.62 -15.10 -11.28
N ILE A 48 -9.79 -14.15 -11.74
CA ILE A 48 -8.66 -13.65 -10.95
C ILE A 48 -9.16 -12.97 -9.67
N LEU A 49 -10.14 -12.07 -9.79
CA LEU A 49 -10.70 -11.37 -8.63
C LEU A 49 -11.44 -12.34 -7.68
N GLU A 50 -12.14 -13.35 -8.21
CA GLU A 50 -12.75 -14.42 -7.42
C GLU A 50 -11.72 -15.19 -6.60
N ARG A 51 -10.56 -15.51 -7.17
CA ARG A 51 -9.46 -16.18 -6.47
C ARG A 51 -8.81 -15.29 -5.40
N ILE A 52 -8.70 -13.99 -5.67
CA ILE A 52 -8.11 -13.02 -4.73
C ILE A 52 -9.03 -12.77 -3.53
N TYR A 53 -10.32 -12.51 -3.80
CA TYR A 53 -11.27 -12.08 -2.77
C TYR A 53 -12.10 -13.22 -2.18
N HIS A 54 -12.04 -14.43 -2.76
CA HIS A 54 -12.81 -15.59 -2.32
C HIS A 54 -14.33 -15.30 -2.22
N GLY A 55 -14.86 -14.51 -3.16
CA GLY A 55 -16.26 -14.09 -3.16
C GLY A 55 -16.60 -12.92 -2.22
N SER A 56 -15.63 -12.41 -1.46
CA SER A 56 -15.82 -11.26 -0.58
C SER A 56 -15.89 -9.94 -1.36
N ASP A 57 -16.47 -8.93 -0.71
CA ASP A 57 -16.45 -7.57 -1.25
C ASP A 57 -15.03 -7.02 -1.29
N PHE A 58 -14.73 -6.22 -2.31
CA PHE A 58 -13.42 -5.64 -2.57
C PHE A 58 -13.43 -4.11 -2.50
N ILE A 59 -12.24 -3.55 -2.40
CA ILE A 59 -12.00 -2.11 -2.49
C ILE A 59 -11.40 -1.83 -3.86
N VAL A 60 -11.84 -0.72 -4.48
CA VAL A 60 -11.35 -0.29 -5.79
C VAL A 60 -11.11 1.21 -5.80
N TRP A 61 -10.04 1.63 -6.46
CA TRP A 61 -9.74 3.04 -6.69
C TRP A 61 -9.35 3.27 -8.15
N GLY A 62 -9.34 4.54 -8.57
CA GLY A 62 -8.99 4.91 -9.92
C GLY A 62 -8.33 6.28 -10.01
N SER A 63 -7.67 6.53 -11.15
CA SER A 63 -7.17 7.85 -11.52
C SER A 63 -7.58 8.22 -12.94
N VAL A 64 -7.76 9.51 -13.20
CA VAL A 64 -8.07 10.01 -14.54
C VAL A 64 -6.86 9.87 -15.47
N PRO A 65 -7.06 9.62 -16.78
CA PRO A 65 -5.98 9.60 -17.75
C PRO A 65 -5.15 10.88 -17.76
N GLY A 66 -3.85 10.70 -17.85
CA GLY A 66 -2.89 11.79 -17.97
C GLY A 66 -1.48 11.22 -17.99
N PRO A 67 -0.51 11.88 -18.66
CA PRO A 67 0.82 11.31 -18.90
C PRO A 67 1.50 10.80 -17.61
N MET A 68 1.33 11.55 -16.52
CA MET A 68 1.94 11.22 -15.25
C MET A 68 1.20 10.12 -14.49
N ASN A 69 -0.14 10.08 -14.57
CA ASN A 69 -0.93 9.03 -13.92
C ASN A 69 -0.74 7.69 -14.64
N GLU A 70 -0.64 7.70 -15.97
CA GLU A 70 -0.41 6.52 -16.79
C GLU A 70 0.92 5.87 -16.43
N VAL A 71 2.02 6.63 -16.44
CA VAL A 71 3.35 6.13 -16.07
C VAL A 71 3.38 5.54 -14.65
N ARG A 72 2.66 6.14 -13.70
CA ARG A 72 2.60 5.64 -12.31
C ARG A 72 1.73 4.39 -12.19
N TRP A 73 0.59 4.37 -12.85
CA TRP A 73 -0.32 3.23 -12.88
C TRP A 73 0.32 2.02 -13.59
N GLU A 74 1.07 2.25 -14.66
CA GLU A 74 1.83 1.20 -15.36
C GLU A 74 2.87 0.54 -14.47
N LYS A 75 3.51 1.32 -13.57
CA LYS A 75 4.50 0.80 -12.61
C LYS A 75 3.91 -0.01 -11.46
N MET A 76 2.60 0.10 -11.19
CA MET A 76 1.95 -0.69 -10.14
C MET A 76 1.98 -2.17 -10.47
N THR A 77 2.40 -2.99 -9.51
CA THR A 77 2.33 -4.45 -9.56
C THR A 77 1.56 -5.00 -8.35
N PRO A 78 0.99 -6.21 -8.45
CA PRO A 78 0.41 -6.87 -7.29
C PRO A 78 1.42 -6.99 -6.13
N GLY A 79 1.01 -6.61 -4.93
CA GLY A 79 1.85 -6.58 -3.73
C GLY A 79 2.51 -5.23 -3.43
N ASP A 80 2.45 -4.25 -4.34
CA ASP A 80 2.79 -2.86 -4.03
C ASP A 80 1.78 -2.26 -3.04
N VAL A 81 2.16 -1.19 -2.33
CA VAL A 81 1.29 -0.53 -1.35
C VAL A 81 0.75 0.79 -1.89
N VAL A 82 -0.52 1.07 -1.61
CA VAL A 82 -1.13 2.38 -1.82
C VAL A 82 -1.53 3.00 -0.49
N LEU A 83 -1.19 4.27 -0.31
CA LEU A 83 -1.56 5.10 0.83
C LEU A 83 -2.53 6.19 0.36
N ILE A 84 -3.63 6.36 1.08
CA ILE A 84 -4.63 7.36 0.76
C ILE A 84 -4.52 8.50 1.74
N TYR A 85 -4.04 9.62 1.22
CA TYR A 85 -3.78 10.84 1.96
C TYR A 85 -4.99 11.78 1.85
N ASN A 86 -5.51 12.23 3.00
CA ASN A 86 -6.54 13.26 3.07
C ASN A 86 -6.28 14.16 4.29
N ALA A 87 -6.44 15.47 4.13
CA ALA A 87 -6.33 16.46 5.20
C ALA A 87 -5.07 16.33 6.08
N GLY A 88 -3.91 16.04 5.50
CA GLY A 88 -2.64 15.91 6.24
C GLY A 88 -2.39 14.52 6.85
N ARG A 89 -3.28 13.56 6.65
CA ARG A 89 -3.28 12.26 7.32
C ARG A 89 -3.41 11.12 6.31
N ILE A 90 -2.79 9.98 6.60
CA ILE A 90 -3.09 8.73 5.90
C ILE A 90 -4.37 8.18 6.52
N ARG A 91 -5.42 8.05 5.69
CA ARG A 91 -6.77 7.63 6.12
C ARG A 91 -7.05 6.16 5.81
N PHE A 92 -6.27 5.61 4.89
CA PHE A 92 -6.40 4.25 4.43
C PHE A 92 -5.08 3.82 3.79
N ALA A 93 -4.75 2.55 3.95
CA ALA A 93 -3.64 1.91 3.24
C ALA A 93 -4.05 0.49 2.83
N GLY A 94 -3.38 -0.06 1.82
CA GLY A 94 -3.57 -1.45 1.44
C GLY A 94 -2.63 -1.85 0.32
N GLU A 95 -2.71 -3.11 -0.07
CA GLU A 95 -1.88 -3.70 -1.12
C GLU A 95 -2.65 -3.77 -2.44
N ILE A 96 -1.96 -3.46 -3.54
CA ILE A 96 -2.50 -3.60 -4.89
C ILE A 96 -2.67 -5.10 -5.15
N ALA A 97 -3.88 -5.51 -5.51
CA ALA A 97 -4.21 -6.90 -5.81
C ALA A 97 -4.18 -7.16 -7.33
N ALA A 98 -4.80 -6.26 -8.09
CA ALA A 98 -4.89 -6.30 -9.54
C ALA A 98 -5.14 -4.88 -10.06
N LYS A 99 -4.92 -4.66 -11.36
CA LYS A 99 -5.23 -3.38 -12.01
C LYS A 99 -5.92 -3.62 -13.35
N VAL A 100 -6.80 -2.70 -13.72
CA VAL A 100 -7.53 -2.73 -15.00
C VAL A 100 -7.69 -1.30 -15.51
N ARG A 101 -7.54 -1.11 -16.83
CA ARG A 101 -7.93 0.13 -17.48
C ARG A 101 -9.33 -0.06 -18.05
N ASN A 102 -10.35 0.54 -17.45
CA ASN A 102 -11.73 0.33 -17.89
C ASN A 102 -12.60 1.58 -17.72
N LYS A 103 -12.89 2.26 -18.83
CA LYS A 103 -13.67 3.50 -18.86
C LYS A 103 -15.13 3.29 -18.46
N ASP A 104 -15.75 2.20 -18.91
CA ASP A 104 -17.17 1.95 -18.67
C ASP A 104 -17.42 1.54 -17.22
N LEU A 105 -16.52 0.75 -16.64
CA LEU A 105 -16.55 0.43 -15.23
C LEU A 105 -16.31 1.67 -14.36
N ALA A 106 -15.35 2.51 -14.73
CA ALA A 106 -15.09 3.76 -14.02
C ALA A 106 -16.30 4.71 -14.05
N ARG A 107 -16.99 4.83 -15.18
CA ARG A 107 -18.26 5.58 -15.29
C ARG A 107 -19.37 4.99 -14.42
N PHE A 108 -19.45 3.67 -14.34
CA PHE A 108 -20.43 3.00 -13.48
C PHE A 108 -20.22 3.35 -12.00
N PHE A 109 -18.96 3.39 -11.52
CA PHE A 109 -18.67 3.74 -10.14
C PHE A 109 -18.68 5.24 -9.85
N TRP A 110 -18.05 6.04 -10.71
CA TRP A 110 -17.67 7.42 -10.41
C TRP A 110 -18.24 8.46 -11.39
N ARG A 111 -19.00 8.03 -12.39
CA ARG A 111 -19.52 8.88 -13.48
C ARG A 111 -18.37 9.58 -14.22
N GLU A 112 -18.65 10.73 -14.81
CA GLU A 112 -17.66 11.57 -15.47
C GLU A 112 -17.41 12.84 -14.65
N ASP A 113 -16.19 13.37 -14.75
CA ASP A 113 -15.85 14.70 -14.25
C ASP A 113 -16.38 15.82 -15.18
N ALA A 114 -16.17 17.07 -14.79
CA ALA A 114 -16.63 18.24 -15.55
C ALA A 114 -16.02 18.35 -16.96
N SER A 115 -14.93 17.63 -17.24
CA SER A 115 -14.27 17.58 -18.55
C SER A 115 -14.71 16.39 -19.41
N GLY A 116 -15.64 15.55 -18.91
CA GLY A 116 -16.05 14.31 -19.56
C GLY A 116 -15.06 13.15 -19.36
N GLY A 117 -14.07 13.33 -18.50
CA GLY A 117 -13.11 12.30 -18.09
C GLY A 117 -13.68 11.38 -17.02
N THR A 118 -13.05 10.23 -16.79
CA THR A 118 -13.39 9.33 -15.68
C THR A 118 -12.12 8.64 -15.18
N TRP A 119 -12.18 8.01 -14.01
CA TRP A 119 -11.05 7.42 -13.30
C TRP A 119 -10.71 6.01 -13.81
N GLU A 120 -10.46 5.89 -15.12
CA GLU A 120 -10.33 4.60 -15.80
C GLU A 120 -9.04 3.83 -15.48
N PHE A 121 -8.01 4.46 -14.91
CA PHE A 121 -6.81 3.76 -14.42
C PHE A 121 -7.09 3.15 -13.05
N MET A 122 -7.77 2.02 -13.06
CA MET A 122 -8.32 1.38 -11.86
C MET A 122 -7.37 0.34 -11.26
N TYR A 123 -7.50 0.13 -9.96
CA TYR A 123 -6.83 -0.94 -9.23
C TYR A 123 -7.64 -1.39 -8.02
N PHE A 124 -7.51 -2.67 -7.71
CA PHE A 124 -8.21 -3.35 -6.62
C PHE A 124 -7.26 -3.51 -5.43
N ILE A 125 -7.78 -3.42 -4.22
CA ILE A 125 -6.99 -3.36 -2.99
C ILE A 125 -7.36 -4.49 -2.03
N VAL A 126 -6.34 -5.19 -1.51
CA VAL A 126 -6.41 -6.19 -0.43
C VAL A 126 -5.57 -5.76 0.76
N ASN A 127 -5.62 -6.54 1.86
CA ASN A 127 -4.85 -6.28 3.08
C ASN A 127 -5.05 -4.84 3.57
N GLU A 128 -6.32 -4.41 3.60
CA GLU A 128 -6.67 -3.04 3.89
C GLU A 128 -6.49 -2.67 5.36
N GLU A 129 -6.04 -1.45 5.59
CA GLU A 129 -5.84 -0.87 6.90
C GLU A 129 -6.48 0.51 6.93
N ARG A 130 -7.52 0.66 7.75
CA ARG A 130 -8.06 1.98 8.09
C ARG A 130 -7.14 2.61 9.11
N THR A 131 -6.65 3.79 8.81
CA THR A 131 -5.66 4.48 9.63
C THR A 131 -6.07 5.94 9.82
N ASP A 132 -5.50 6.56 10.82
CA ASP A 132 -5.49 7.98 11.05
C ASP A 132 -4.10 8.36 11.58
N VAL A 133 -3.12 8.28 10.68
CA VAL A 133 -1.72 8.65 10.97
C VAL A 133 -1.39 9.99 10.33
N PRO A 134 -0.92 11.00 11.10
CA PRO A 134 -0.38 12.23 10.53
C PRO A 134 0.77 11.94 9.56
N PHE A 135 0.67 12.44 8.34
CA PHE A 135 1.69 12.19 7.31
C PHE A 135 3.07 12.76 7.70
N GLU A 136 3.09 13.80 8.53
CA GLU A 136 4.29 14.35 9.16
C GLU A 136 5.08 13.35 10.00
N LYS A 137 4.43 12.32 10.56
CA LYS A 137 5.13 11.23 11.29
C LYS A 137 5.78 10.23 10.34
N LEU A 138 5.24 10.10 9.13
CA LEU A 138 5.70 9.13 8.13
C LEU A 138 6.79 9.72 7.22
N ASN A 139 6.69 11.01 6.87
CA ASN A 139 7.63 11.71 6.00
C ASN A 139 9.12 11.49 6.38
N PRO A 140 9.53 11.71 7.65
CA PRO A 140 10.92 11.54 8.05
C PRO A 140 11.43 10.10 7.90
N LEU A 141 10.53 9.11 8.01
CA LEU A 141 10.90 7.70 7.88
C LEU A 141 11.28 7.34 6.44
N PHE A 142 10.75 8.09 5.46
CA PHE A 142 11.14 8.02 4.05
C PHE A 142 12.23 9.05 3.67
N GLY A 143 12.78 9.79 4.64
CA GLY A 143 13.79 10.82 4.39
C GLY A 143 13.25 12.13 3.80
N TYR A 144 11.93 12.35 3.85
CA TYR A 144 11.31 13.61 3.42
C TYR A 144 11.20 14.61 4.57
N GLN A 145 11.09 15.90 4.21
CA GLN A 145 10.82 16.95 5.18
C GLN A 145 9.45 16.73 5.85
N PRO A 146 9.30 16.96 7.17
CA PRO A 146 8.04 16.70 7.89
C PRO A 146 6.81 17.38 7.25
N ASN A 147 6.99 18.59 6.72
CA ASN A 147 5.94 19.39 6.09
C ASN A 147 5.70 19.08 4.60
N TYR A 148 6.40 18.10 4.01
CA TYR A 148 6.18 17.69 2.63
C TYR A 148 4.75 17.17 2.47
N ARG A 149 4.02 17.69 1.47
CA ARG A 149 2.66 17.27 1.15
C ARG A 149 2.61 16.64 -0.23
N PRO A 150 2.16 15.38 -0.34
CA PRO A 150 2.03 14.71 -1.62
C PRO A 150 0.93 15.41 -2.44
N GLN A 151 1.09 15.40 -3.76
CA GLN A 151 0.14 16.01 -4.70
C GLN A 151 -0.34 14.96 -5.69
N GLY A 152 -1.66 14.91 -5.89
CA GLY A 152 -2.29 13.99 -6.83
C GLY A 152 -1.97 12.51 -6.55
N PHE A 153 -1.75 11.75 -7.61
CA PHE A 153 -1.28 10.37 -7.53
C PHE A 153 0.24 10.34 -7.65
N SER A 154 0.98 10.08 -6.59
CA SER A 154 2.45 10.07 -6.56
C SER A 154 3.03 8.70 -6.18
N MET A 155 4.34 8.56 -6.34
CA MET A 155 5.10 7.37 -5.99
C MET A 155 6.30 7.80 -5.13
N ILE A 156 6.51 7.12 -4.00
CA ILE A 156 7.69 7.33 -3.16
C ILE A 156 8.91 6.77 -3.89
N ASN A 157 10.05 7.44 -3.75
CA ASN A 157 11.30 7.00 -4.34
C ASN A 157 11.65 5.57 -3.87
N GLU A 158 12.02 4.67 -4.78
CA GLU A 158 12.24 3.24 -4.45
C GLU A 158 13.39 3.02 -3.47
N GLU A 159 14.44 3.86 -3.50
CA GLU A 159 15.53 3.82 -2.53
C GLU A 159 15.05 4.23 -1.14
N ALA A 160 14.22 5.27 -1.05
CA ALA A 160 13.59 5.69 0.21
C ALA A 160 12.69 4.58 0.78
N VAL A 161 11.92 3.89 -0.06
CA VAL A 161 11.11 2.72 0.37
C VAL A 161 12.00 1.57 0.85
N SER A 162 13.08 1.28 0.13
CA SER A 162 14.03 0.23 0.52
C SER A 162 14.69 0.53 1.87
N ASN A 163 15.16 1.77 2.06
CA ASN A 163 15.75 2.21 3.32
C ASN A 163 14.73 2.16 4.47
N PHE A 164 13.51 2.60 4.22
CA PHE A 164 12.40 2.48 5.17
C PHE A 164 12.16 1.01 5.56
N ALA A 165 12.07 0.11 4.57
CA ALA A 165 11.77 -1.29 4.81
C ALA A 165 12.89 -2.00 5.59
N GLN A 166 14.15 -1.65 5.32
CA GLN A 166 15.30 -2.15 6.07
C GLN A 166 15.33 -1.62 7.51
N SER A 167 14.89 -0.38 7.72
CA SER A 167 14.94 0.29 9.03
C SER A 167 13.74 -0.01 9.92
N TYR A 168 12.55 -0.22 9.37
CA TYR A 168 11.31 -0.30 10.15
C TYR A 168 10.41 -1.49 9.78
N GLY A 169 10.65 -2.12 8.62
CA GLY A 169 9.85 -3.25 8.13
C GLY A 169 8.72 -2.79 7.20
N ASP A 170 7.61 -3.53 7.22
CA ASP A 170 6.49 -3.26 6.31
C ASP A 170 5.73 -1.97 6.69
N VAL A 171 5.37 -1.18 5.67
CA VAL A 171 4.74 0.12 5.85
C VAL A 171 3.34 0.03 6.47
N LEU A 172 2.57 -1.03 6.18
CA LEU A 172 1.27 -1.24 6.82
C LEU A 172 1.45 -1.55 8.31
N GLY A 173 2.48 -2.34 8.64
CA GLY A 173 2.88 -2.59 10.03
C GLY A 173 3.28 -1.32 10.77
N VAL A 174 4.11 -0.48 10.16
CA VAL A 174 4.52 0.82 10.73
C VAL A 174 3.34 1.74 10.96
N LEU A 175 2.40 1.82 10.00
CA LEU A 175 1.18 2.62 10.17
C LEU A 175 0.36 2.15 11.38
N LYS A 176 0.20 0.82 11.57
CA LYS A 176 -0.49 0.28 12.76
C LYS A 176 0.21 0.66 14.07
N THR A 177 1.54 0.59 14.10
CA THR A 177 2.33 0.96 15.29
C THR A 177 2.16 2.44 15.60
N LEU A 178 2.26 3.31 14.59
CA LEU A 178 2.06 4.75 14.74
C LEU A 178 0.63 5.11 15.17
N GLU A 179 -0.38 4.39 14.67
CA GLU A 179 -1.79 4.55 15.05
C GLU A 179 -2.00 4.28 16.55
N ARG A 180 -1.37 3.23 17.07
CA ARG A 180 -1.44 2.86 18.50
C ARG A 180 -0.62 3.78 19.40
N GLY A 181 0.13 4.73 18.84
CA GLY A 181 1.04 5.60 19.59
C GLY A 181 2.24 4.86 20.15
N GLU A 182 2.57 3.68 19.61
CA GLU A 182 3.71 2.87 20.00
C GLU A 182 5.00 3.43 19.39
N GLU A 183 6.13 3.23 20.06
CA GLU A 183 7.44 3.58 19.52
C GLU A 183 7.83 2.62 18.38
N LEU A 184 8.37 3.20 17.31
CA LEU A 184 8.88 2.41 16.19
C LEU A 184 10.21 1.76 16.55
N ILE A 185 10.28 0.44 16.36
CA ILE A 185 11.51 -0.31 16.55
C ILE A 185 12.37 -0.18 15.29
N HIS A 186 13.56 0.38 15.44
CA HIS A 186 14.55 0.43 14.37
C HIS A 186 15.23 -0.96 14.21
N LEU A 187 14.94 -1.63 13.09
CA LEU A 187 15.38 -3.00 12.77
C LEU A 187 16.89 -3.23 12.66
N PRO A 188 17.74 -2.24 12.33
CA PRO A 188 19.20 -2.39 12.43
C PRO A 188 19.64 -2.83 13.83
N SER A 189 18.93 -2.39 14.87
CA SER A 189 19.13 -2.83 16.24
C SER A 189 18.58 -4.25 16.47
N ARG A 190 17.54 -4.68 15.75
CA ARG A 190 16.99 -6.05 15.89
C ARG A 190 17.92 -7.12 15.32
N ARG A 191 18.62 -6.88 14.21
CA ARG A 191 19.66 -7.81 13.72
C ARG A 191 20.84 -7.89 14.69
N GLN A 192 21.28 -6.75 15.25
CA GLN A 192 22.35 -6.75 16.26
C GLN A 192 21.92 -7.44 17.55
N VAL A 193 20.69 -7.21 18.02
CA VAL A 193 20.15 -7.87 19.22
C VAL A 193 19.95 -9.36 18.99
N ILE A 194 19.40 -9.78 17.85
CA ILE A 194 19.26 -11.21 17.51
C ILE A 194 20.63 -11.85 17.37
N ASN A 195 21.59 -11.22 16.67
CA ASN A 195 22.94 -11.75 16.53
C ASN A 195 23.64 -11.84 17.89
N ALA A 196 23.56 -10.80 18.73
CA ALA A 196 24.11 -10.83 20.09
C ALA A 196 23.45 -11.92 20.95
N GLN A 197 22.13 -12.11 20.84
CA GLN A 197 21.42 -13.19 21.55
C GLN A 197 21.77 -14.59 21.02
N ILE A 198 22.08 -14.72 19.73
CA ILE A 198 22.55 -15.97 19.12
C ILE A 198 23.99 -16.26 19.56
N GLU A 199 24.89 -15.27 19.52
CA GLU A 199 26.27 -15.37 19.99
C GLU A 199 26.32 -15.72 21.48
N GLU A 200 25.54 -15.04 22.32
CA GLU A 200 25.44 -15.32 23.76
C GLU A 200 24.86 -16.73 24.03
N ARG A 201 23.97 -17.23 23.15
CA ARG A 201 23.50 -18.63 23.23
C ARG A 201 24.58 -19.62 22.81
N ILE A 202 25.37 -19.32 21.79
CA ILE A 202 26.45 -20.20 21.32
C ILE A 202 27.56 -20.29 22.37
N GLU A 203 27.93 -19.18 23.02
CA GLU A 203 28.92 -19.17 24.11
C GLU A 203 28.44 -19.92 25.37
N ARG A 204 27.12 -20.03 25.58
CA ARG A 204 26.54 -20.72 26.75
C ARG A 204 26.20 -22.18 26.51
N VAL A 205 26.33 -22.69 25.28
CA VAL A 205 26.23 -24.13 25.02
C VAL A 205 27.59 -24.74 25.35
N PRO A 206 27.69 -25.61 26.39
CA PRO A 206 28.92 -26.34 26.62
C PRO A 206 29.18 -27.22 25.40
N THR A 207 30.38 -27.14 24.82
CA THR A 207 30.86 -28.16 23.90
C THR A 207 30.98 -29.46 24.70
N GLU A 208 29.98 -30.34 24.60
CA GLU A 208 30.09 -31.74 25.00
C GLU A 208 31.12 -32.41 24.08
N HIS A 209 32.40 -32.21 24.37
CA HIS A 209 33.49 -33.04 23.84
C HIS A 209 34.75 -33.02 24.71
N ASP A 210 34.59 -32.76 26.01
CA ASP A 210 35.59 -33.15 27.01
C ASP A 210 34.97 -34.24 27.89
N GLU A 211 35.27 -35.49 27.55
CA GLU A 211 35.42 -36.66 28.42
C GLU A 211 35.13 -37.93 27.61
N MET A 212 36.18 -38.48 27.00
CA MET A 212 36.37 -39.93 26.98
C MET A 212 37.87 -40.20 26.97
N GLN A 213 38.38 -40.45 28.18
CA GLN A 213 39.59 -41.21 28.45
C GLN A 213 39.50 -42.61 27.82
#